data_AF-A0A7K4J8Q6-F1
#
_entry.id   AF-A0A7K4J8Q6-F1
#
_cell.length_a   1.000
_cell.length_b   1.000
_cell.length_c   1.000
_cell.angle_alpha   90.00
_cell.angle_beta   90.00
_cell.angle_gamma   90.00
#
_symmetry.space_group_name_H-M   'P 1'
#
loop_
_entity.id
_entity.type
_entity.pdbx_description
1 polymer ?
#
loop_
_entity_poly.entity_id
_entity_poly.type
_entity_poly.pdbx_seq_one_letter_code
_entity_poly.pdbx_strand_id
1 'polypeptide(L)'
;MPSRKKTAMFASAFFTCVCSFVMICVVLATQHWVSSEVRFSHTNSSVTISLTYGLFRGTCGQYVDAGLHVPEKTFQVADNLNNTEAKSTITATIVILVLGLLTSLLSSGFTCTNAVSNPYQTFLGPIGVYTWNSLCGILILLTMILFPVNVEGNGLSMELARGCFSLPQTQIKSAHTYGYSYWIMLLIIFLNISSIIIIYFYDHARYSKKKEQQRPIENAPKDVILF
;
A
#
# COMPACT_ATOMS: atom_id res chain seq x y z
N MET A 1 25.53 -19.13 -18.60
CA MET A 1 24.07 -19.10 -18.39
C MET A 1 23.77 -18.90 -16.91
N PRO A 2 22.72 -18.14 -16.53
CA PRO A 2 22.26 -18.09 -15.14
C PRO A 2 21.77 -19.48 -14.71
N SER A 3 21.96 -19.84 -13.44
CA SER A 3 21.43 -21.11 -12.95
C SER A 3 19.89 -21.08 -13.02
N ARG A 4 19.25 -22.17 -13.47
CA ARG A 4 17.78 -22.26 -13.54
C ARG A 4 17.10 -21.88 -12.21
N LYS A 5 17.73 -22.22 -11.09
CA LYS A 5 17.27 -21.85 -9.74
C LYS A 5 17.31 -20.34 -9.47
N LYS A 6 18.35 -19.63 -9.91
CA LYS A 6 18.42 -18.16 -9.80
C LYS A 6 17.28 -17.51 -10.57
N THR A 7 17.16 -17.85 -11.85
CA THR A 7 16.15 -17.24 -12.73
C THR A 7 14.73 -17.49 -12.22
N ALA A 8 14.43 -18.70 -11.74
CA ALA A 8 13.12 -19.01 -11.16
C ALA A 8 12.79 -18.17 -9.92
N MET A 9 13.73 -18.04 -8.97
CA MET A 9 13.51 -17.29 -7.72
C MET A 9 13.40 -15.77 -7.95
N PHE A 10 14.19 -15.22 -8.87
CA PHE A 10 14.05 -13.80 -9.22
C PHE A 10 12.81 -13.52 -10.07
N ALA A 11 12.39 -14.46 -10.91
CA ALA A 11 11.14 -14.33 -11.66
C ALA A 11 9.90 -14.40 -10.74
N SER A 12 9.91 -15.25 -9.72
CA SER A 12 8.83 -15.28 -8.73
C SER A 12 8.80 -14.01 -7.87
N ALA A 13 9.96 -13.52 -7.42
CA ALA A 13 10.06 -12.23 -6.74
C ALA A 13 9.56 -11.08 -7.64
N PHE A 14 9.94 -11.07 -8.92
CA PHE A 14 9.46 -10.11 -9.90
C PHE A 14 7.94 -10.13 -10.03
N PHE A 15 7.33 -11.31 -10.13
CA PHE A 15 5.87 -11.44 -10.17
C PHE A 15 5.22 -10.85 -8.92
N THR A 16 5.74 -11.14 -7.72
CA THR A 16 5.20 -10.55 -6.48
C THR A 16 5.34 -9.03 -6.43
N CYS A 17 6.44 -8.48 -6.95
CA CYS A 17 6.65 -7.02 -7.02
C CYS A 17 5.69 -6.35 -8.01
N VAL A 18 5.48 -6.95 -9.19
CA VAL A 18 4.52 -6.46 -10.18
C VAL A 18 3.10 -6.51 -9.64
N CYS A 19 2.72 -7.60 -8.98
CA CYS A 19 1.41 -7.70 -8.31
C CYS A 19 1.23 -6.60 -7.26
N SER A 20 2.25 -6.35 -6.44
CA SER A 20 2.25 -5.25 -5.46
C SER A 20 2.05 -3.89 -6.14
N PHE A 21 2.80 -3.60 -7.20
CA PHE A 21 2.66 -2.39 -7.99
C PHE A 21 1.25 -2.21 -8.56
N VAL A 22 0.69 -3.25 -9.18
CA VAL A 22 -0.67 -3.22 -9.74
C VAL A 22 -1.71 -2.98 -8.65
N MET A 23 -1.57 -3.63 -7.48
CA MET A 23 -2.48 -3.42 -6.37
C MET A 23 -2.42 -1.99 -5.83
N ILE A 24 -1.25 -1.35 -5.78
CA ILE A 24 -1.13 0.07 -5.39
C ILE A 24 -1.87 0.97 -6.40
N CYS A 25 -1.77 0.69 -7.71
CA CYS A 25 -2.55 1.40 -8.73
C CYS A 25 -4.06 1.25 -8.52
N VAL A 26 -4.53 0.03 -8.22
CA VAL A 26 -5.95 -0.23 -7.91
C VAL A 26 -6.38 0.59 -6.71
N VAL A 27 -5.62 0.54 -5.61
CA VAL A 27 -5.88 1.27 -4.37
C VAL A 27 -5.99 2.78 -4.62
N LEU A 28 -5.12 3.37 -5.46
CA LEU A 28 -5.18 4.77 -5.85
C LEU A 28 -6.40 5.12 -6.72
N ALA A 29 -6.82 4.23 -7.62
CA ALA A 29 -7.90 4.48 -8.57
C ALA A 29 -9.30 4.26 -7.98
N THR A 30 -9.43 3.35 -7.02
CA THR A 30 -10.72 2.95 -6.45
C THR A 30 -11.27 3.93 -5.41
N GLN A 31 -12.60 4.02 -5.34
CA GLN A 31 -13.33 4.98 -4.49
C GLN A 31 -13.91 4.35 -3.22
N HIS A 32 -13.59 3.09 -2.93
CA HIS A 32 -14.19 2.34 -1.81
C HIS A 32 -13.17 2.13 -0.70
N TRP A 33 -12.64 3.22 -0.16
CA TRP A 33 -11.73 3.18 0.99
C TRP A 33 -12.51 3.14 2.30
N VAL A 34 -13.54 3.97 2.42
CA VAL A 34 -14.40 4.03 3.59
C VAL A 34 -15.83 4.36 3.18
N SER A 35 -16.77 3.76 3.88
CA SER A 35 -18.17 4.13 3.88
C SER A 35 -18.54 4.64 5.28
N SER A 36 -19.09 5.85 5.32
CA SER A 36 -19.37 6.59 6.54
C SER A 36 -20.83 7.02 6.56
N GLU A 37 -21.50 6.77 7.68
CA GLU A 37 -22.83 7.30 7.95
C GLU A 37 -22.74 8.38 9.01
N VAL A 38 -23.15 9.60 8.66
CA VAL A 38 -23.13 10.75 9.57
C VAL A 38 -24.56 11.20 9.82
N ARG A 39 -24.98 11.15 11.10
CA ARG A 39 -26.31 11.60 11.53
C ARG A 39 -26.27 13.03 12.05
N PHE A 40 -27.12 13.87 11.48
CA PHE A 40 -27.34 15.25 11.85
C PHE A 40 -28.74 15.44 12.44
N SER A 41 -28.82 16.27 13.48
CA SER A 41 -30.10 16.72 14.04
C SER A 41 -30.57 17.98 13.33
N HIS A 42 -31.74 17.95 12.71
CA HIS A 42 -32.45 19.16 12.29
C HIS A 42 -33.62 19.45 13.24
N THR A 43 -34.01 20.71 13.35
CA THR A 43 -34.99 21.22 14.33
C THR A 43 -36.30 20.43 14.40
N ASN A 44 -36.70 19.75 13.32
CA ASN A 44 -37.92 18.95 13.25
C ASN A 44 -37.71 17.50 12.73
N SER A 45 -36.48 17.09 12.38
CA SER A 45 -36.21 15.74 11.85
C SER A 45 -34.71 15.39 11.92
N SER A 46 -34.38 14.11 12.00
CA SER A 46 -33.01 13.63 11.82
C SER A 46 -32.71 13.32 10.36
N VAL A 47 -31.49 13.66 9.94
CA VAL A 47 -30.97 13.41 8.59
C VAL A 47 -29.73 12.54 8.70
N THR A 48 -29.69 11.44 7.96
CA THR A 48 -28.51 10.58 7.83
C THR A 48 -27.89 10.80 6.46
N ILE A 49 -26.60 11.14 6.43
CA ILE A 49 -25.82 11.26 5.20
C ILE A 49 -24.93 10.03 5.09
N SER A 50 -25.10 9.26 4.00
CA SER A 50 -24.20 8.18 3.64
C SER A 50 -23.11 8.72 2.71
N LEU A 51 -21.86 8.43 3.00
CA LEU A 51 -20.71 8.82 2.19
C LEU A 51 -19.88 7.59 1.87
N THR A 52 -19.56 7.38 0.60
CA THR A 52 -18.56 6.39 0.19
C THR A 52 -17.48 7.11 -0.60
N TYR A 53 -16.23 7.03 -0.17
CA TYR A 53 -15.16 7.79 -0.83
C TYR A 53 -13.81 7.09 -0.82
N GLY A 54 -13.01 7.44 -1.83
CA GLY A 54 -11.59 7.14 -1.92
C GLY A 54 -10.75 8.39 -1.70
N LEU A 55 -9.52 8.39 -2.23
CA LEU A 55 -8.59 9.51 -2.01
C LEU A 55 -8.96 10.78 -2.78
N PHE A 56 -9.55 10.63 -3.97
CA PHE A 56 -9.77 11.76 -4.89
C PHE A 56 -11.25 12.09 -5.11
N ARG A 57 -12.12 11.09 -5.08
CA ARG A 57 -13.56 11.21 -5.39
C ARG A 57 -14.37 10.32 -4.46
N GLY A 58 -15.64 10.69 -4.29
CA GLY A 58 -16.63 9.90 -3.57
C GLY A 58 -18.06 10.20 -4.00
N THR A 59 -18.99 9.45 -3.44
CA THR A 59 -20.44 9.64 -3.54
C THR A 59 -21.02 9.96 -2.18
N CYS A 60 -22.04 10.81 -2.17
CA CYS A 60 -22.82 11.16 -0.99
C CYS A 60 -24.31 11.00 -1.30
N GLY A 61 -25.03 10.33 -0.41
CA GLY A 61 -26.48 10.21 -0.41
C GLY A 61 -27.07 10.81 0.86
N GLN A 62 -28.30 11.30 0.78
CA GLN A 62 -29.02 11.82 1.94
C GLN A 62 -30.30 11.02 2.15
N TYR A 63 -30.50 10.57 3.38
CA TYR A 63 -31.71 9.92 3.86
C TYR A 63 -32.33 10.77 4.98
N VAL A 64 -33.57 11.20 4.79
CA VAL A 64 -34.34 11.91 5.81
C VAL A 64 -35.31 10.91 6.45
N ASP A 65 -35.38 10.87 7.78
CA ASP A 65 -36.21 9.90 8.51
C ASP A 65 -37.71 9.97 8.18
N ALA A 66 -38.15 11.05 7.54
CA ALA A 66 -39.48 11.19 6.94
C ALA A 66 -39.71 10.32 5.67
N GLY A 67 -38.76 9.44 5.31
CA GLY A 67 -38.84 8.53 4.16
C GLY A 67 -38.40 9.13 2.83
N LEU A 68 -37.74 10.29 2.84
CA LEU A 68 -37.24 10.96 1.64
C LEU A 68 -35.79 10.53 1.37
N HIS A 69 -35.57 9.93 0.20
CA HIS A 69 -34.24 9.59 -0.30
C HIS A 69 -33.83 10.57 -1.40
N VAL A 70 -32.74 11.30 -1.18
CA VAL A 70 -32.14 12.18 -2.19
C VAL A 70 -31.13 11.37 -2.99
N PRO A 71 -31.17 11.41 -4.33
CA PRO A 71 -30.25 10.65 -5.17
C PRO A 71 -28.78 10.97 -4.88
N GLU A 72 -27.93 9.96 -5.04
CA GLU A 72 -26.50 10.09 -4.78
C GLU A 72 -25.83 11.12 -5.71
N LYS A 73 -25.00 11.97 -5.12
CA LYS A 73 -24.19 12.96 -5.81
C LYS A 73 -22.71 12.60 -5.73
N THR A 74 -22.00 12.73 -6.83
CA THR A 74 -20.54 12.60 -6.85
C THR A 74 -19.87 13.89 -6.41
N PHE A 75 -18.78 13.79 -5.66
CA PHE A 75 -17.98 14.94 -5.23
C PHE A 75 -16.49 14.66 -5.37
N GLN A 76 -15.70 15.73 -5.49
CA GLN A 76 -14.24 15.66 -5.40
C GLN A 76 -13.81 15.92 -3.96
N VAL A 77 -12.90 15.10 -3.44
CA VAL A 77 -12.43 15.20 -2.04
C VAL A 77 -11.73 16.54 -1.82
N ALA A 78 -10.84 16.95 -2.73
CA ALA A 78 -10.06 18.18 -2.60
C ALA A 78 -10.93 19.46 -2.54
N ASP A 79 -12.04 19.50 -3.29
CA ASP A 79 -12.93 20.66 -3.37
C ASP A 79 -13.81 20.83 -2.13
N ASN A 80 -14.07 19.73 -1.40
CA ASN A 80 -14.97 19.71 -0.26
C ASN A 80 -14.24 19.72 1.10
N LEU A 81 -12.91 19.82 1.11
CA LEU A 81 -12.11 19.91 2.32
C LEU A 81 -11.73 21.36 2.62
N ASN A 82 -12.38 21.95 3.62
CA ASN A 82 -12.02 23.26 4.17
C ASN A 82 -11.02 23.16 5.34
N ASN A 83 -11.07 22.08 6.11
CA ASN A 83 -10.16 21.86 7.23
C ASN A 83 -8.71 21.61 6.74
N THR A 84 -7.79 22.48 7.16
CA THR A 84 -6.37 22.41 6.80
C THR A 84 -5.68 21.13 7.25
N GLU A 85 -5.99 20.61 8.45
CA GLU A 85 -5.38 19.38 8.98
C GLU A 85 -5.86 18.16 8.20
N ALA A 86 -7.16 18.06 7.96
CA ALA A 86 -7.73 16.97 7.17
C ALA A 86 -7.16 16.95 5.74
N LYS A 87 -6.99 18.15 5.16
CA LYS A 87 -6.45 18.35 3.81
C LYS A 87 -4.96 18.02 3.73
N SER A 88 -4.19 18.42 4.73
CA SER A 88 -2.76 18.12 4.82
C SER A 88 -2.55 16.60 4.92
N THR A 89 -3.27 15.93 5.83
CA THR A 89 -3.11 14.50 6.07
C THR A 89 -3.55 13.65 4.86
N ILE A 90 -4.66 13.98 4.17
CA ILE A 90 -5.04 13.27 2.94
C ILE A 90 -4.00 13.48 1.83
N THR A 91 -3.46 14.69 1.70
CA THR A 91 -2.40 14.99 0.73
C THR A 91 -1.14 14.19 1.05
N ALA A 92 -0.72 14.14 2.32
CA ALA A 92 0.40 13.33 2.76
C ALA A 92 0.18 11.85 2.48
N THR A 93 -1.03 11.33 2.73
CA THR A 93 -1.43 9.95 2.42
C THR A 93 -1.25 9.64 0.93
N ILE A 94 -1.70 10.54 0.05
CA ILE A 94 -1.54 10.39 -1.41
C ILE A 94 -0.05 10.39 -1.80
N VAL A 95 0.74 11.34 -1.28
CA VAL A 95 2.17 11.43 -1.57
C VAL A 95 2.91 10.17 -1.13
N ILE A 96 2.63 9.66 0.07
CA ILE A 96 3.23 8.43 0.60
C ILE A 96 2.86 7.22 -0.26
N LEU A 97 1.62 7.11 -0.73
CA LEU A 97 1.21 6.05 -1.66
C LEU A 97 1.93 6.14 -3.00
N VAL A 98 2.09 7.34 -3.56
CA VAL A 98 2.84 7.54 -4.80
C VAL A 98 4.31 7.16 -4.63
N LEU A 99 4.92 7.48 -3.49
CA LEU A 99 6.26 6.99 -3.15
C LEU A 99 6.28 5.46 -3.01
N GLY A 100 5.24 4.86 -2.41
CA GLY A 100 5.04 3.41 -2.35
C GLY A 100 4.95 2.77 -3.73
N LEU A 101 4.26 3.42 -4.67
CA LEU A 101 4.15 2.99 -6.06
C LEU A 101 5.50 3.01 -6.78
N LEU A 102 6.26 4.11 -6.64
CA LEU A 102 7.58 4.26 -7.25
C LEU A 102 8.59 3.26 -6.68
N THR A 103 8.57 3.04 -5.37
CA THR A 103 9.44 2.04 -4.71
C THR A 103 9.13 0.61 -5.18
N SER A 104 7.85 0.27 -5.36
CA SER A 104 7.42 -1.01 -5.91
C SER A 104 7.80 -1.19 -7.39
N LEU A 105 7.73 -0.11 -8.18
CA LEU A 105 8.18 -0.10 -9.57
C LEU A 105 9.70 -0.32 -9.68
N LEU A 106 10.50 0.36 -8.85
CA LEU A 106 11.95 0.17 -8.78
C LEU A 106 12.32 -1.25 -8.37
N SER A 107 11.63 -1.80 -7.36
CA SER A 107 11.78 -3.19 -6.93
C SER A 107 11.50 -4.19 -8.05
N SER A 108 10.45 -3.95 -8.84
CA SER A 108 10.10 -4.75 -10.01
C SER A 108 11.18 -4.66 -11.11
N GLY A 109 11.69 -3.46 -11.38
CA GLY A 109 12.81 -3.28 -12.31
C GLY A 109 14.05 -4.05 -11.89
N PHE A 110 14.39 -4.01 -10.60
CA PHE A 110 15.55 -4.71 -10.07
C PHE A 110 15.38 -6.24 -10.15
N THR A 111 14.24 -6.77 -9.70
CA THR A 111 13.99 -8.22 -9.79
C THR A 111 13.97 -8.72 -11.25
N CYS A 112 13.42 -7.94 -12.19
CA CYS A 112 13.46 -8.24 -13.63
C CYS A 112 14.89 -8.31 -14.18
N THR A 113 15.69 -7.25 -13.97
CA THR A 113 17.09 -7.22 -14.42
C THR A 113 17.90 -8.38 -13.84
N ASN A 114 17.67 -8.77 -12.60
CA ASN A 114 18.35 -9.94 -12.00
C ASN A 114 17.92 -11.28 -12.58
N ALA A 115 16.67 -11.40 -13.02
CA ALA A 115 16.17 -12.61 -13.67
C ALA A 115 16.88 -12.85 -15.02
N VAL A 116 17.20 -11.78 -15.75
CA VAL A 116 17.73 -11.84 -17.13
C VAL A 116 19.26 -11.66 -17.21
N SER A 117 19.87 -10.76 -16.43
CA SER A 117 21.27 -10.33 -16.62
C SER A 117 22.33 -11.23 -15.95
N ASN A 118 23.52 -11.26 -16.58
CA ASN A 118 24.75 -11.90 -16.09
C ASN A 118 26.02 -11.20 -16.63
N PRO A 119 27.06 -10.92 -15.82
CA PRO A 119 27.19 -11.13 -14.37
C PRO A 119 26.54 -10.01 -13.55
N TYR A 120 26.58 -10.10 -12.21
CA TYR A 120 25.93 -9.16 -11.29
C TYR A 120 26.37 -7.71 -11.55
N GLN A 121 25.42 -6.77 -11.59
CA GLN A 121 25.71 -5.43 -11.09
C GLN A 121 25.49 -5.48 -9.57
N THR A 122 26.53 -5.21 -8.78
CA THR A 122 26.57 -5.37 -7.31
C THR A 122 25.55 -4.49 -6.57
N PHE A 123 25.15 -3.36 -7.15
CA PHE A 123 24.09 -2.48 -6.61
C PHE A 123 22.67 -3.01 -6.87
N LEU A 124 22.53 -3.97 -7.78
CA LEU A 124 21.26 -4.58 -8.18
C LEU A 124 21.05 -5.95 -7.52
N GLY A 125 21.83 -6.35 -6.52
CA GLY A 125 21.72 -7.68 -5.91
C GLY A 125 20.49 -7.88 -4.98
N PRO A 126 20.48 -8.96 -4.17
CA PRO A 126 19.45 -9.22 -3.15
C PRO A 126 19.17 -8.04 -2.22
N ILE A 127 20.21 -7.26 -1.89
CA ILE A 127 20.14 -6.09 -1.02
C ILE A 127 19.15 -5.06 -1.56
N GLY A 128 19.19 -4.75 -2.86
CA GLY A 128 18.25 -3.81 -3.47
C GLY A 128 16.80 -4.29 -3.35
N VAL A 129 16.56 -5.59 -3.53
CA VAL A 129 15.22 -6.14 -3.36
C VAL A 129 14.75 -5.98 -1.91
N TYR A 130 15.60 -6.26 -0.92
CA TYR A 130 15.25 -6.04 0.49
C TYR A 130 14.95 -4.58 0.80
N THR A 131 15.78 -3.65 0.35
CA THR A 131 15.61 -2.22 0.66
C THR A 131 14.32 -1.67 0.07
N TRP A 132 14.05 -1.94 -1.21
CA TRP A 132 12.89 -1.34 -1.89
C TRP A 132 11.56 -2.00 -1.51
N ASN A 133 11.53 -3.32 -1.27
CA ASN A 133 10.31 -3.97 -0.73
C ASN A 133 10.04 -3.57 0.73
N SER A 134 11.09 -3.42 1.56
CA SER A 134 10.91 -2.97 2.94
C SER A 134 10.41 -1.53 2.99
N LEU A 135 11.02 -0.64 2.19
CA LEU A 135 10.58 0.75 2.09
C LEU A 135 9.14 0.84 1.58
N CYS A 136 8.77 0.10 0.54
CA CYS A 136 7.40 0.02 0.05
C CYS A 136 6.45 -0.45 1.18
N GLY A 137 6.76 -1.55 1.86
CA GLY A 137 5.96 -2.06 2.97
C GLY A 137 5.76 -1.04 4.10
N ILE A 138 6.81 -0.31 4.48
CA ILE A 138 6.74 0.75 5.51
C ILE A 138 5.83 1.91 5.04
N LEU A 139 5.98 2.37 3.80
CA LEU A 139 5.13 3.45 3.26
C LEU A 139 3.65 3.04 3.21
N ILE A 140 3.36 1.80 2.85
CA ILE A 140 1.99 1.27 2.83
C ILE A 140 1.43 1.14 4.26
N LEU A 141 2.25 0.68 5.22
CA LEU A 141 1.86 0.67 6.64
C LEU A 141 1.55 2.08 7.16
N LEU A 142 2.40 3.07 6.85
CA LEU A 142 2.17 4.46 7.22
C LEU A 142 0.86 4.99 6.63
N THR A 143 0.57 4.69 5.37
CA THR A 143 -0.71 5.04 4.72
C THR A 143 -1.88 4.41 5.46
N MET A 144 -1.76 3.14 5.82
CA MET A 144 -2.81 2.37 6.49
C MET A 144 -3.12 2.90 7.91
N ILE A 145 -2.17 3.60 8.53
CA ILE A 145 -2.33 4.31 9.82
C ILE A 145 -2.87 5.73 9.61
N LEU A 146 -2.26 6.51 8.71
CA LEU A 146 -2.61 7.92 8.49
C LEU A 146 -4.05 8.10 8.00
N PHE A 147 -4.55 7.20 7.17
CA PHE A 147 -5.90 7.34 6.62
C PHE A 147 -6.99 7.22 7.72
N PRO A 148 -7.04 6.17 8.57
CA PRO A 148 -7.92 6.11 9.73
C PRO A 148 -7.74 7.27 10.71
N VAL A 149 -6.50 7.68 10.98
CA VAL A 149 -6.23 8.85 11.84
C VAL A 149 -6.87 10.11 11.25
N ASN A 150 -6.89 10.25 9.93
CA ASN A 150 -7.57 11.38 9.29
C ASN A 150 -9.11 11.26 9.37
N VAL A 151 -9.65 10.05 9.24
CA VAL A 151 -11.09 9.78 9.33
C VAL A 151 -11.62 10.09 10.73
N GLU A 152 -10.99 9.51 11.76
CA GLU A 152 -11.44 9.58 13.15
C GLU A 152 -10.91 10.81 13.88
N GLY A 153 -9.62 11.14 13.71
CA GLY A 153 -8.96 12.22 14.45
C GLY A 153 -9.25 13.60 13.87
N ASN A 154 -9.20 13.75 12.55
CA ASN A 154 -9.42 15.03 11.88
C ASN A 154 -10.85 15.19 11.34
N GLY A 155 -11.72 14.20 11.55
CA GLY A 155 -13.11 14.24 11.11
C GLY A 155 -13.29 14.33 9.59
N LEU A 156 -12.42 13.69 8.79
CA LEU A 156 -12.46 13.78 7.32
C LEU A 156 -13.86 13.50 6.74
N SER A 157 -14.54 12.45 7.23
CA SER A 157 -15.90 12.11 6.78
C SER A 157 -16.92 13.21 7.09
N MET A 158 -16.74 13.92 8.21
CA MET A 158 -17.63 15.00 8.65
C MET A 158 -17.50 16.21 7.73
N GLU A 159 -16.27 16.60 7.41
CA GLU A 159 -15.99 17.73 6.52
C GLU A 159 -16.53 17.46 5.11
N LEU A 160 -16.36 16.24 4.60
CA LEU A 160 -16.93 15.82 3.33
C LEU A 160 -18.46 15.82 3.33
N ALA A 161 -19.09 15.41 4.43
CA ALA A 161 -20.55 15.45 4.60
C ALA A 161 -21.09 16.88 4.55
N ARG A 162 -20.41 17.83 5.22
CA ARG A 162 -20.75 19.26 5.19
C ARG A 162 -20.61 19.86 3.79
N GLY A 163 -19.53 19.54 3.08
CA GLY A 163 -19.31 20.00 1.70
C GLY A 163 -20.40 19.53 0.74
N CYS A 164 -20.89 18.30 0.89
CA CYS A 164 -21.90 17.76 -0.02
C CYS A 164 -23.30 18.41 0.12
N PHE A 165 -23.78 18.63 1.35
CA PHE A 165 -25.16 19.09 1.60
C PHE A 165 -25.30 20.43 2.33
N SER A 166 -24.21 21.16 2.61
CA SER A 166 -24.22 22.50 3.23
C SER A 166 -25.15 22.61 4.46
N LEU A 167 -25.10 21.63 5.36
CA LEU A 167 -26.01 21.53 6.51
C LEU A 167 -25.49 22.36 7.71
N PRO A 168 -26.29 23.25 8.33
CA PRO A 168 -25.88 24.10 9.46
C PRO A 168 -25.75 23.40 10.82
N GLN A 169 -25.68 22.06 10.90
CA GLN A 169 -26.22 21.31 12.04
C GLN A 169 -25.18 20.62 12.95
N THR A 170 -25.63 20.32 14.17
CA THR A 170 -24.91 19.54 15.18
C THR A 170 -24.95 18.04 14.85
N GLN A 171 -23.76 17.45 14.81
CA GLN A 171 -23.57 16.01 14.63
C GLN A 171 -24.02 15.27 15.88
N ILE A 172 -24.75 14.16 15.69
CA ILE A 172 -25.15 13.26 16.78
C ILE A 172 -24.23 12.03 16.81
N LYS A 173 -23.97 11.42 15.65
CA LYS A 173 -23.24 10.15 15.57
C LYS A 173 -22.59 9.98 14.19
N SER A 174 -21.39 9.41 14.18
CA SER A 174 -20.74 8.90 12.97
C SER A 174 -20.47 7.41 13.12
N ALA A 175 -20.63 6.66 12.03
CA ALA A 175 -20.23 5.27 11.93
C ALA A 175 -19.36 5.10 10.68
N HIS A 176 -18.19 4.49 10.83
CA HIS A 176 -17.19 4.35 9.78
C HIS A 176 -16.92 2.87 9.51
N THR A 177 -16.97 2.48 8.24
CA THR A 177 -16.70 1.11 7.78
C THR A 177 -15.68 1.13 6.65
N TYR A 178 -14.57 0.41 6.82
CA TYR A 178 -13.49 0.39 5.83
C TYR A 178 -13.82 -0.56 4.69
N GLY A 179 -13.72 -0.05 3.46
CA GLY A 179 -14.01 -0.78 2.23
C GLY A 179 -12.83 -1.62 1.75
N TYR A 180 -13.04 -2.36 0.66
CA TYR A 180 -12.04 -3.29 0.12
C TYR A 180 -10.74 -2.60 -0.29
N SER A 181 -10.79 -1.35 -0.76
CA SER A 181 -9.61 -0.60 -1.22
C SER A 181 -8.62 -0.38 -0.07
N TYR A 182 -9.15 -0.19 1.15
CA TYR A 182 -8.34 -0.10 2.35
C TYR A 182 -7.67 -1.45 2.68
N TRP A 183 -8.44 -2.55 2.65
CA TRP A 183 -7.93 -3.88 2.99
C TRP A 183 -6.94 -4.46 1.98
N ILE A 184 -7.00 -4.06 0.71
CA ILE A 184 -5.99 -4.44 -0.30
C ILE A 184 -4.57 -4.01 0.12
N MET A 185 -4.41 -2.96 0.95
CA MET A 185 -3.10 -2.57 1.48
C MET A 185 -2.42 -3.66 2.31
N LEU A 186 -3.18 -4.50 3.03
CA LEU A 186 -2.60 -5.66 3.73
C LEU A 186 -2.04 -6.69 2.76
N LEU A 187 -2.72 -6.93 1.64
CA LEU A 187 -2.24 -7.81 0.58
C LEU A 187 -0.93 -7.26 -0.03
N ILE A 188 -0.83 -5.94 -0.22
CA ILE A 188 0.40 -5.30 -0.69
C ILE A 188 1.56 -5.54 0.28
N ILE A 189 1.34 -5.38 1.59
CA ILE A 189 2.35 -5.67 2.61
C ILE A 189 2.78 -7.14 2.56
N PHE A 190 1.83 -8.06 2.47
CA PHE A 190 2.10 -9.49 2.34
C PHE A 190 2.93 -9.83 1.09
N LEU A 191 2.64 -9.21 -0.06
CA LEU A 191 3.40 -9.39 -1.30
C LEU A 191 4.85 -8.90 -1.16
N ASN A 192 5.07 -7.75 -0.51
CA ASN A 192 6.41 -7.24 -0.24
C ASN A 192 7.20 -8.17 0.70
N ILE A 193 6.56 -8.68 1.76
CA ILE A 193 7.18 -9.68 2.67
C ILE A 193 7.51 -10.97 1.92
N SER A 194 6.60 -11.44 1.06
CA SER A 194 6.82 -12.65 0.24
C SER A 194 8.01 -12.50 -0.68
N SER A 195 8.16 -11.35 -1.34
CA SER A 195 9.34 -11.03 -2.17
C SER A 195 10.64 -11.10 -1.38
N ILE A 196 10.66 -10.52 -0.17
CA ILE A 196 11.83 -10.59 0.74
C ILE A 196 12.15 -12.05 1.12
N ILE A 197 11.15 -12.84 1.49
CA ILE A 197 11.33 -14.25 1.86
C ILE A 197 11.89 -15.07 0.70
N ILE A 198 11.36 -14.89 -0.52
CA ILE A 198 11.84 -15.59 -1.71
C ILE A 198 13.34 -15.29 -1.94
N ILE A 199 13.72 -14.02 -1.89
CA ILE A 199 15.11 -13.63 -2.10
C ILE A 199 16.02 -14.07 -0.94
N TYR A 200 15.51 -14.08 0.29
CA TYR A 200 16.21 -14.62 1.46
C TYR A 200 16.56 -16.10 1.28
N PHE A 201 15.60 -16.92 0.86
CA PHE A 201 15.87 -18.34 0.59
C PHE A 201 16.89 -18.53 -0.53
N TYR A 202 16.84 -17.71 -1.58
CA TYR A 202 17.83 -17.75 -2.65
C TYR A 202 19.23 -17.40 -2.14
N ASP A 203 19.36 -16.31 -1.39
CA ASP A 203 20.66 -15.83 -0.91
C ASP A 203 21.26 -16.79 0.12
N HIS A 204 20.43 -17.33 1.02
CA HIS A 204 20.84 -18.35 1.98
C HIS A 204 21.31 -19.64 1.30
N ALA A 205 20.56 -20.15 0.31
CA ALA A 205 20.96 -21.34 -0.44
C ALA A 205 22.28 -21.12 -1.22
N ARG A 206 22.49 -19.91 -1.76
CA ARG A 206 23.73 -19.54 -2.43
C ARG A 206 24.90 -19.45 -1.45
N TYR A 207 24.68 -18.88 -0.27
CA TYR A 207 25.68 -18.77 0.79
C TYR A 207 26.11 -20.15 1.30
N SER A 208 25.15 -21.04 1.57
CA SER A 208 25.44 -22.43 2.00
C SER A 208 26.31 -23.17 0.99
N LYS A 209 25.98 -23.08 -0.31
CA LYS A 209 26.78 -23.69 -1.38
C LYS A 209 28.21 -23.14 -1.46
N LYS A 210 28.39 -21.83 -1.31
CA LYS A 210 29.73 -21.24 -1.30
C LYS A 210 30.56 -21.76 -0.11
N LYS A 211 29.94 -21.88 1.06
CA LYS A 211 30.60 -22.40 2.26
C LYS A 211 30.96 -23.88 2.13
N GLU A 212 30.08 -24.69 1.53
CA GLU A 212 30.37 -26.09 1.19
C GLU A 212 31.52 -26.23 0.19
N GLN A 213 31.62 -25.34 -0.81
CA GLN A 213 32.72 -25.34 -1.79
C GLN A 213 34.05 -24.84 -1.23
N GLN A 214 34.05 -24.07 -0.14
CA GLN A 214 35.28 -23.62 0.52
C GLN A 214 35.89 -24.69 1.45
N ARG A 215 35.07 -25.56 2.06
CA ARG A 215 35.54 -26.69 2.88
C ARG A 215 36.45 -27.72 2.19
N PRO A 216 36.27 -28.11 0.91
CA PRO A 216 37.15 -29.09 0.25
C PRO A 216 38.57 -28.56 -0.02
N ILE A 217 38.78 -27.24 0.00
CA ILE A 217 40.10 -26.63 -0.23
C ILE A 217 40.95 -26.60 1.06
N GLU A 218 40.29 -26.58 2.22
CA GLU A 218 40.96 -26.60 3.53
C GLU A 218 41.42 -28.00 3.94
N ASN A 219 40.83 -29.05 3.35
CA ASN A 219 41.22 -30.45 3.53
C ASN A 219 42.24 -30.94 2.49
N ALA A 220 42.84 -30.05 1.69
CA ALA A 220 43.98 -30.43 0.88
C ALA A 220 45.15 -30.79 1.83
N PRO A 221 45.75 -31.99 1.73
CA PRO A 221 46.80 -32.39 2.63
C PRO A 221 47.97 -31.42 2.49
N LYS A 222 48.36 -30.78 3.60
CA LYS A 222 49.54 -29.90 3.69
C LYS A 222 50.86 -30.67 3.52
N ASP A 223 50.79 -31.99 3.38
CA ASP A 223 51.92 -32.90 3.37
C ASP A 223 52.69 -32.95 2.03
N VAL A 224 52.31 -32.13 1.03
CA VAL A 224 52.94 -32.12 -0.31
C VAL A 224 53.79 -30.87 -0.56
N ILE A 225 53.89 -29.93 0.39
CA ILE A 225 54.75 -28.73 0.26
C ILE A 225 55.98 -28.88 1.16
N LEU A 226 56.77 -29.93 0.92
CA LEU A 226 58.07 -30.11 1.56
C LEU A 226 59.01 -30.84 0.59
N PHE A 227 59.34 -30.18 -0.52
CA PHE A 227 60.53 -30.44 -1.33
C PHE A 227 61.02 -29.12 -1.93
#